data_AF-A0ABD6DN59-F1
#
_entry.id   AF-A0ABD6DN59-F1
#
_cell.length_a   1.000
_cell.length_b   1.000
_cell.length_c   1.000
_cell.angle_alpha   90.00
_cell.angle_beta   90.00
_cell.angle_gamma   90.00
#
_symmetry.space_group_name_H-M   'P 1'
#
loop_
_entity.id
_entity.type
_entity.pdbx_description
1 polymer ?
#
loop_
_entity_poly.entity_id
_entity_poly.type
_entity_poly.pdbx_seq_one_letter_code
_entity_poly.pdbx_strand_id
1 'polypeptide(L)'
;MQVTKLGEGHAEVAIVGGIHGDEPCGIRAIERLLRDVPEVRRPVKLVFANEEATERGVRYVEEDLNRAFPGYPDGETHEKRLAYDLAHEIEGCRTLALHSTQSHAEPFAVVDGVDDFARAVCPRLPVASVVETGRFVEGRIFKAVPDTIEVECGLQGSEDAAANGFLLVLSFLTATGVLPGVAPARDTPVFRLVRRIPKGAANEYEVFVENFQRVEKGETYAAVDGETVVADEQFYPVLMSSSGYEDVFGYAADRVGYVG
;
A
#
# COMPACT_ATOMS: atom_id res chain seq x y z
N MET A 1 13.00 -10.87 9.36
CA MET A 1 13.17 -9.82 8.33
C MET A 1 14.50 -10.02 7.66
N GLN A 2 14.52 -10.06 6.33
CA GLN A 2 15.73 -10.11 5.53
C GLN A 2 15.93 -8.78 4.81
N VAL A 3 17.15 -8.26 4.89
CA VAL A 3 17.54 -7.00 4.25
C VAL A 3 18.70 -7.27 3.31
N THR A 4 18.53 -6.88 2.05
CA THR A 4 19.59 -6.90 1.04
C THR A 4 19.82 -5.49 0.53
N LYS A 5 21.04 -5.18 0.07
CA LYS A 5 21.36 -3.89 -0.53
C LYS A 5 21.88 -4.08 -1.95
N LEU A 6 21.38 -3.29 -2.88
CA LEU A 6 21.99 -3.12 -4.20
C LEU A 6 22.82 -1.84 -4.19
N GLY A 7 24.05 -1.90 -4.67
CA GLY A 7 24.99 -0.77 -4.69
C GLY A 7 25.81 -0.60 -3.40
N GLU A 8 26.89 0.19 -3.49
CA GLU A 8 27.80 0.48 -2.38
C GLU A 8 27.43 1.78 -1.65
N GLY A 9 27.79 1.89 -0.37
CA GLY A 9 27.54 3.07 0.45
C GLY A 9 26.24 3.03 1.28
N HIS A 10 25.84 4.20 1.78
CA HIS A 10 24.62 4.38 2.58
C HIS A 10 23.40 4.53 1.67
N ALA A 11 22.39 3.69 1.86
CA ALA A 11 21.15 3.73 1.10
C ALA A 11 20.18 4.76 1.70
N GLU A 12 19.66 5.64 0.86
CA GLU A 12 18.63 6.65 1.21
C GLU A 12 17.25 6.27 0.64
N VAL A 13 17.16 5.08 0.03
CA VAL A 13 15.96 4.56 -0.61
C VAL A 13 15.75 3.13 -0.17
N ALA A 14 14.50 2.76 0.11
CA ALA A 14 14.12 1.41 0.48
C ALA A 14 12.90 0.91 -0.31
N ILE A 15 12.89 -0.38 -0.64
CA ILE A 15 11.73 -1.10 -1.14
C ILE A 15 11.37 -2.16 -0.10
N VAL A 16 10.11 -2.15 0.34
CA VAL A 16 9.59 -3.08 1.35
C VAL A 16 8.50 -3.93 0.73
N GLY A 17 8.68 -5.25 0.79
CA GLY A 17 7.68 -6.25 0.42
C GLY A 17 7.36 -7.17 1.59
N GLY A 18 6.17 -7.77 1.57
CA GLY A 18 5.74 -8.74 2.58
C GLY A 18 5.46 -8.12 3.95
N ILE A 19 4.89 -6.91 4.00
CA ILE A 19 4.30 -6.41 5.24
C ILE A 19 3.15 -7.34 5.65
N HIS A 20 2.34 -7.79 4.67
CA HIS A 20 1.44 -8.91 4.82
C HIS A 20 1.99 -10.12 4.05
N GLY A 21 2.05 -11.28 4.70
CA GLY A 21 2.70 -12.48 4.14
C GLY A 21 1.93 -13.15 3.00
N ASP A 22 0.63 -12.88 2.88
CA ASP A 22 -0.26 -13.39 1.84
C ASP A 22 -0.36 -12.49 0.59
N GLU A 23 0.45 -11.43 0.53
CA GLU A 23 0.52 -10.46 -0.58
C GLU A 23 1.86 -10.60 -1.35
N PRO A 24 2.02 -11.61 -2.24
CA PRO A 24 3.31 -11.98 -2.80
C PRO A 24 3.88 -10.98 -3.82
N CYS A 25 3.13 -9.96 -4.24
CA CYS A 25 3.53 -9.05 -5.31
C CYS A 25 4.83 -8.29 -4.99
N GLY A 26 4.98 -7.80 -3.76
CA GLY A 26 6.19 -7.09 -3.31
C GLY A 26 7.41 -8.00 -3.23
N ILE A 27 7.22 -9.21 -2.69
CA ILE A 27 8.26 -10.24 -2.57
C ILE A 27 8.79 -10.61 -3.97
N ARG A 28 7.89 -10.96 -4.90
CA ARG A 28 8.24 -11.31 -6.27
C ARG A 28 8.93 -10.16 -7.01
N ALA A 29 8.51 -8.92 -6.77
CA ALA A 29 9.16 -7.75 -7.38
C ALA A 29 10.61 -7.58 -6.91
N ILE A 30 10.86 -7.75 -5.59
CA ILE A 30 12.21 -7.69 -5.02
C ILE A 30 13.07 -8.85 -5.51
N GLU A 31 12.56 -10.08 -5.50
CA GLU A 31 13.28 -11.26 -6.00
C GLU A 31 13.67 -11.12 -7.47
N ARG A 32 12.76 -10.57 -8.29
CA ARG A 32 13.04 -10.30 -9.70
C ARG A 32 14.14 -9.25 -9.86
N LEU A 33 14.08 -8.17 -9.08
CA LEU A 33 15.12 -7.14 -9.09
C LEU A 33 16.49 -7.71 -8.68
N LEU A 34 16.54 -8.59 -7.67
CA LEU A 34 17.75 -9.28 -7.22
C LEU A 34 18.27 -10.29 -8.24
N ARG A 35 17.40 -10.86 -9.08
CA ARG A 35 17.79 -11.76 -10.17
C ARG A 35 18.38 -11.00 -11.36
N ASP A 36 17.74 -9.90 -11.73
CA ASP A 36 18.11 -9.12 -12.91
C ASP A 36 19.33 -8.21 -12.64
N VAL A 37 19.60 -7.88 -11.37
CA VAL A 37 20.73 -7.08 -10.85
C VAL A 37 21.03 -5.85 -11.74
N PRO A 38 20.09 -4.89 -11.83
CA PRO A 38 20.31 -3.72 -12.65
C PRO A 38 21.45 -2.86 -12.09
N GLU A 39 22.15 -2.15 -12.98
CA GLU A 39 23.14 -1.16 -12.58
C GLU A 39 22.45 0.02 -11.88
N VAL A 40 22.68 0.15 -10.58
CA VAL A 40 22.15 1.24 -9.76
C VAL A 40 23.14 2.40 -9.68
N ARG A 41 22.62 3.64 -9.76
CA ARG A 41 23.41 4.87 -9.62
C ARG A 41 23.71 5.26 -8.18
N ARG A 42 22.89 4.77 -7.25
CA ARG A 42 23.03 4.96 -5.81
C ARG A 42 22.46 3.73 -5.10
N PRO A 43 22.90 3.43 -3.87
CA PRO A 43 22.46 2.24 -3.17
C PRO A 43 20.97 2.28 -2.78
N VAL A 44 20.35 1.10 -2.73
CA VAL A 44 18.95 0.90 -2.30
C VAL A 44 18.84 -0.33 -1.39
N LYS A 45 18.04 -0.23 -0.32
CA LYS A 45 17.67 -1.36 0.54
C LYS A 45 16.46 -2.08 -0.04
N LEU A 46 16.50 -3.40 -0.01
CA LEU A 46 15.44 -4.30 -0.41
C LEU A 46 15.09 -5.15 0.81
N VAL A 47 13.85 -5.03 1.29
CA VAL A 47 13.44 -5.60 2.57
C VAL A 47 12.30 -6.59 2.36
N PHE A 48 12.50 -7.80 2.83
CA PHE A 48 11.47 -8.81 3.05
C PHE A 48 11.03 -8.70 4.51
N ALA A 49 9.88 -8.06 4.77
CA ALA A 49 9.48 -7.65 6.10
C ALA A 49 9.08 -8.85 6.98
N ASN A 50 7.90 -9.44 6.76
CA ASN A 50 7.37 -10.53 7.57
C ASN A 50 7.60 -11.89 6.88
N GLU A 51 8.83 -12.39 6.97
CA GLU A 51 9.21 -13.70 6.41
C GLU A 51 8.40 -14.85 7.01
N GLU A 52 8.12 -14.81 8.32
CA GLU A 52 7.36 -15.87 8.98
C GLU A 52 5.92 -15.96 8.48
N ALA A 53 5.23 -14.82 8.30
CA ALA A 53 3.91 -14.78 7.69
C ALA A 53 3.96 -15.21 6.21
N THR A 54 5.02 -14.82 5.49
CA THR A 54 5.22 -15.16 4.07
C THR A 54 5.41 -16.67 3.88
N GLU A 55 6.27 -17.30 4.67
CA GLU A 55 6.51 -18.75 4.64
C GLU A 55 5.23 -19.55 4.94
N ARG A 56 4.38 -19.01 5.81
CA ARG A 56 3.09 -19.60 6.18
C ARG A 56 1.96 -19.27 5.19
N GLY A 57 2.16 -18.33 4.26
CA GLY A 57 1.13 -17.86 3.33
C GLY A 57 -0.07 -17.22 4.04
N VAL A 58 0.16 -16.57 5.19
CA VAL A 58 -0.87 -15.89 5.98
C VAL A 58 -0.60 -14.39 6.04
N ARG A 59 -1.64 -13.60 6.28
CA ARG A 59 -1.52 -12.13 6.40
C ARG A 59 -0.52 -11.71 7.48
N TYR A 60 -0.63 -12.29 8.67
CA TYR A 60 0.24 -12.07 9.82
C TYR A 60 0.27 -13.29 10.74
N VAL A 61 1.22 -13.31 11.69
CA VAL A 61 1.44 -14.39 12.66
C VAL A 61 0.63 -14.14 13.94
N GLU A 62 0.80 -12.98 14.59
CA GLU A 62 0.15 -12.65 15.87
C GLU A 62 -0.74 -11.39 15.80
N GLU A 63 -0.27 -10.31 15.17
CA GLU A 63 -1.09 -9.11 14.88
C GLU A 63 -0.77 -8.51 13.50
N ASP A 64 -1.66 -7.69 12.94
CA ASP A 64 -1.41 -7.05 11.64
C ASP A 64 -0.21 -6.08 11.74
N LEU A 65 0.88 -6.39 11.02
CA LEU A 65 2.10 -5.56 11.02
C LEU A 65 1.81 -4.11 10.60
N ASN A 66 0.89 -3.89 9.65
CA ASN A 66 0.48 -2.54 9.24
C ASN A 66 -0.47 -1.87 10.26
N ARG A 67 -0.58 -2.41 11.48
CA ARG A 67 -1.20 -1.79 12.66
C ARG A 67 -0.25 -1.75 13.87
N ALA A 68 0.95 -2.31 13.75
CA ALA A 68 1.91 -2.45 14.84
C ALA A 68 2.94 -1.31 14.93
N PHE A 69 3.05 -0.44 13.91
CA PHE A 69 4.05 0.64 13.90
C PHE A 69 3.75 1.73 14.95
N PRO A 70 4.79 2.30 15.59
CA PRO A 70 6.23 2.11 15.35
C PRO A 70 6.85 0.89 16.06
N GLY A 71 6.06 0.08 16.76
CA GLY A 71 6.57 -1.05 17.53
C GLY A 71 7.44 -0.65 18.73
N TYR A 72 8.05 -1.64 19.37
CA TYR A 72 9.10 -1.47 20.38
C TYR A 72 9.91 -2.79 20.52
N PRO A 73 11.18 -2.75 20.95
CA PRO A 73 12.09 -3.91 20.88
C PRO A 73 11.62 -5.10 21.74
N ASP A 74 10.99 -4.81 22.88
CA ASP A 74 10.39 -5.81 23.77
C ASP A 74 8.87 -5.95 23.52
N GLY A 75 8.44 -5.76 22.27
CA GLY A 75 7.07 -6.00 21.80
C GLY A 75 6.52 -7.33 22.29
N GLU A 76 5.25 -7.37 22.70
CA GLU A 76 4.62 -8.62 23.15
C GLU A 76 4.47 -9.62 22.00
N THR A 77 4.17 -9.12 20.81
CA THR A 77 3.96 -9.89 19.57
C THR A 77 5.20 -9.85 18.67
N HIS A 78 5.28 -10.83 17.77
CA HIS A 78 6.20 -10.88 16.65
C HIS A 78 6.15 -9.58 15.85
N GLU A 79 4.95 -9.14 15.45
CA GLU A 79 4.81 -7.95 14.61
C GLU A 79 5.15 -6.63 15.30
N LYS A 80 4.99 -6.48 16.62
CA LYS A 80 5.48 -5.28 17.33
C LYS A 80 6.99 -5.17 17.35
N ARG A 81 7.69 -6.30 17.56
CA ARG A 81 9.15 -6.35 17.51
C ARG A 81 9.63 -6.09 16.09
N LEU A 82 8.99 -6.74 15.11
CA LEU A 82 9.28 -6.57 13.70
C LEU A 82 9.02 -5.13 13.21
N ALA A 83 7.95 -4.48 13.68
CA ALA A 83 7.66 -3.08 13.34
C ALA A 83 8.77 -2.14 13.81
N TYR A 84 9.31 -2.38 15.01
CA TYR A 84 10.46 -1.62 15.54
C TYR A 84 11.72 -1.86 14.71
N ASP A 85 12.05 -3.12 14.43
CA ASP A 85 13.23 -3.48 13.65
C ASP A 85 13.17 -2.92 12.23
N LEU A 86 12.01 -3.03 11.57
CA LEU A 86 11.78 -2.48 10.25
C LEU A 86 11.89 -0.96 10.26
N ALA A 87 11.20 -0.28 11.20
CA ALA A 87 11.26 1.16 11.35
C ALA A 87 12.70 1.68 11.49
N HIS A 88 13.50 1.02 12.33
CA HIS A 88 14.90 1.39 12.53
C HIS A 88 15.75 1.10 11.29
N GLU A 89 15.52 -0.02 10.61
CA GLU A 89 16.27 -0.39 9.41
C GLU A 89 16.05 0.60 8.26
N ILE A 90 14.83 1.08 8.05
CA ILE A 90 14.51 2.02 6.96
C ILE A 90 14.46 3.49 7.43
N GLU A 91 14.97 3.79 8.61
CA GLU A 91 15.08 5.15 9.12
C GLU A 91 15.88 6.04 8.14
N GLY A 92 15.34 7.22 7.84
CA GLY A 92 15.94 8.16 6.89
C GLY A 92 15.86 7.74 5.40
N CYS A 93 15.18 6.63 5.08
CA CYS A 93 14.97 6.22 3.70
C CYS A 93 13.65 6.76 3.13
N ARG A 94 13.70 7.21 1.87
CA ARG A 94 12.51 7.31 1.03
C ARG A 94 12.05 5.91 0.66
N THR A 95 10.85 5.54 1.08
CA THR A 95 10.41 4.14 1.08
C THR A 95 9.24 3.90 0.14
N LEU A 96 9.28 2.82 -0.63
CA LEU A 96 8.12 2.25 -1.31
C LEU A 96 7.71 0.96 -0.60
N ALA A 97 6.51 0.91 -0.05
CA ALA A 97 5.94 -0.29 0.57
C ALA A 97 4.86 -0.89 -0.34
N LEU A 98 5.04 -2.16 -0.73
CA LEU A 98 4.15 -2.83 -1.67
C LEU A 98 3.09 -3.66 -0.94
N HIS A 99 1.84 -3.44 -1.33
CA HIS A 99 0.65 -4.15 -0.91
C HIS A 99 -0.15 -4.66 -2.11
N SER A 100 -1.14 -5.50 -1.85
CA SER A 100 -2.20 -5.83 -2.80
C SER A 100 -3.55 -5.90 -2.10
N THR A 101 -4.63 -5.83 -2.87
CA THR A 101 -5.97 -5.66 -2.32
C THR A 101 -6.96 -6.68 -2.88
N GLN A 102 -8.10 -6.85 -2.20
CA GLN A 102 -9.24 -7.64 -2.67
C GLN A 102 -10.34 -6.75 -3.31
N SER A 103 -10.05 -5.46 -3.54
CA SER A 103 -11.07 -4.45 -3.85
C SER A 103 -10.98 -3.86 -5.27
N HIS A 104 -9.78 -3.85 -5.86
CA HIS A 104 -9.54 -3.11 -7.10
C HIS A 104 -8.34 -3.67 -7.85
N ALA A 105 -8.45 -3.77 -9.18
CA ALA A 105 -7.43 -4.37 -10.02
C ALA A 105 -6.35 -3.38 -10.48
N GLU A 106 -6.71 -2.11 -10.69
CA GLU A 106 -5.75 -1.10 -11.13
C GLU A 106 -4.88 -0.61 -9.96
N PRO A 107 -3.57 -0.41 -10.15
CA PRO A 107 -2.72 0.05 -9.07
C PRO A 107 -3.05 1.47 -8.60
N PHE A 108 -2.93 1.72 -7.30
CA PHE A 108 -3.02 3.06 -6.74
C PHE A 108 -2.00 3.28 -5.63
N ALA A 109 -1.59 4.53 -5.43
CA ALA A 109 -0.69 4.91 -4.35
C ALA A 109 -1.48 5.32 -3.11
N VAL A 110 -0.93 5.08 -1.94
CA VAL A 110 -1.48 5.46 -0.64
C VAL A 110 -0.41 6.26 0.12
N VAL A 111 -0.76 7.45 0.59
CA VAL A 111 0.14 8.36 1.31
C VAL A 111 -0.54 8.88 2.57
N ASP A 112 0.25 9.31 3.57
CA ASP A 112 -0.28 10.04 4.73
C ASP A 112 -0.85 11.39 4.28
N GLY A 113 -0.03 12.18 3.58
CA GLY A 113 -0.38 13.47 3.01
C GLY A 113 0.23 13.68 1.62
N VAL A 114 -0.30 14.63 0.85
CA VAL A 114 0.27 15.02 -0.45
C VAL A 114 1.33 16.12 -0.26
N ASP A 115 2.48 15.71 0.28
CA ASP A 115 3.67 16.53 0.52
C ASP A 115 4.58 16.65 -0.71
N ASP A 116 5.77 17.25 -0.55
CA ASP A 116 6.74 17.45 -1.63
C ASP A 116 7.26 16.12 -2.19
N PHE A 117 7.41 15.09 -1.35
CA PHE A 117 7.89 13.78 -1.79
C PHE A 117 6.83 13.06 -2.63
N ALA A 118 5.59 13.00 -2.14
CA ALA A 118 4.45 12.47 -2.87
C ALA A 118 4.23 13.21 -4.20
N ARG A 119 4.32 14.55 -4.21
CA ARG A 119 4.22 15.37 -5.42
C ARG A 119 5.32 15.09 -6.44
N ALA A 120 6.53 14.80 -5.98
CA ALA A 120 7.65 14.49 -6.86
C ALA A 120 7.57 13.08 -7.47
N VAL A 121 7.01 12.11 -6.73
CA VAL A 121 7.08 10.68 -7.05
C VAL A 121 5.77 10.12 -7.58
N CYS A 122 4.63 10.35 -6.93
CA CYS A 122 3.35 9.73 -7.32
C CYS A 122 2.96 9.95 -8.79
N PRO A 123 3.12 11.14 -9.39
CA PRO A 123 2.84 11.36 -10.82
C PRO A 123 3.66 10.47 -11.77
N ARG A 124 4.80 9.94 -11.29
CA ARG A 124 5.73 9.13 -12.06
C ARG A 124 5.51 7.63 -11.87
N LEU A 125 4.63 7.24 -10.96
CA LEU A 125 4.28 5.84 -10.75
C LEU A 125 3.16 5.43 -11.73
N PRO A 126 3.13 4.17 -12.20
CA PRO A 126 2.05 3.64 -13.03
C PRO A 126 0.80 3.33 -12.16
N VAL A 127 0.25 4.37 -11.53
CA VAL A 127 -0.93 4.30 -10.67
C VAL A 127 -2.09 5.09 -11.29
N ALA A 128 -3.31 4.58 -11.13
CA ALA A 128 -4.53 5.22 -11.60
C ALA A 128 -4.96 6.37 -10.68
N SER A 129 -4.66 6.26 -9.39
CA SER A 129 -5.08 7.20 -8.35
C SER A 129 -4.06 7.33 -7.22
N VAL A 130 -4.15 8.42 -6.46
CA VAL A 130 -3.45 8.62 -5.17
C VAL A 130 -4.49 8.76 -4.06
N VAL A 131 -4.31 8.02 -2.99
CA VAL A 131 -5.16 8.06 -1.79
C VAL A 131 -4.42 8.77 -0.67
N GLU A 132 -4.97 9.89 -0.22
CA GLU A 132 -4.53 10.61 0.98
C GLU A 132 -5.28 10.06 2.19
N THR A 133 -4.57 9.39 3.08
CA THR A 133 -5.15 8.74 4.28
C THR A 133 -5.38 9.72 5.42
N GLY A 134 -4.53 10.74 5.56
CA GLY A 134 -4.61 11.77 6.60
C GLY A 134 -4.78 11.17 8.00
N ARG A 135 -5.97 11.33 8.59
CA ARG A 135 -6.22 10.83 9.96
C ARG A 135 -6.26 9.30 10.10
N PHE A 136 -6.28 8.54 9.00
CA PHE A 136 -6.41 7.08 9.01
C PHE A 136 -5.05 6.35 8.94
N VAL A 137 -4.01 6.91 9.59
CA VAL A 137 -2.63 6.36 9.63
C VAL A 137 -2.27 5.63 10.92
N GLU A 138 -3.23 5.38 11.81
CA GLU A 138 -2.94 4.73 13.10
C GLU A 138 -2.35 3.33 12.90
N GLY A 139 -1.20 3.09 13.53
CA GLY A 139 -0.47 1.82 13.46
C GLY A 139 0.25 1.53 12.14
N ARG A 140 0.17 2.43 11.15
CA ARG A 140 0.77 2.25 9.82
C ARG A 140 2.23 2.67 9.76
N ILE A 141 2.95 2.18 8.75
CA ILE A 141 4.37 2.48 8.52
C ILE A 141 4.69 3.98 8.50
N PHE A 142 3.76 4.82 8.04
CA PHE A 142 3.90 6.28 8.03
C PHE A 142 4.20 6.89 9.42
N LYS A 143 3.77 6.24 10.50
CA LYS A 143 4.07 6.68 11.88
C LYS A 143 5.54 6.60 12.23
N ALA A 144 6.23 5.60 11.66
CA ALA A 144 7.65 5.38 11.89
C ALA A 144 8.51 6.06 10.81
N VAL A 145 8.07 5.99 9.55
CA VAL A 145 8.80 6.50 8.39
C VAL A 145 7.86 7.35 7.54
N PRO A 146 7.78 8.67 7.81
CA PRO A 146 6.87 9.58 7.10
C PRO A 146 7.14 9.64 5.59
N ASP A 147 8.40 9.53 5.16
CA ASP A 147 8.81 9.50 3.75
C ASP A 147 8.52 8.13 3.08
N THR A 148 7.34 7.57 3.33
CA THR A 148 6.87 6.32 2.72
C THR A 148 5.75 6.59 1.74
N ILE A 149 5.77 5.90 0.60
CA ILE A 149 4.62 5.74 -0.29
C ILE A 149 4.24 4.25 -0.26
N GLU A 150 3.03 3.95 0.17
CA GLU A 150 2.45 2.62 -0.01
C GLU A 150 1.83 2.52 -1.42
N VAL A 151 1.81 1.33 -1.99
CA VAL A 151 1.11 1.05 -3.26
C VAL A 151 0.29 -0.22 -3.15
N GLU A 152 -0.94 -0.16 -3.63
CA GLU A 152 -1.77 -1.33 -3.85
C GLU A 152 -1.57 -1.78 -5.30
N CYS A 153 -0.96 -2.95 -5.50
CA CYS A 153 -0.49 -3.41 -6.81
C CYS A 153 -1.61 -4.00 -7.69
N GLY A 154 -2.81 -4.16 -7.14
CA GLY A 154 -3.96 -4.79 -7.79
C GLY A 154 -4.51 -5.95 -6.98
N LEU A 155 -5.21 -6.87 -7.64
CA LEU A 155 -5.87 -8.01 -6.98
C LEU A 155 -4.85 -8.99 -6.38
N GLN A 156 -4.97 -9.23 -5.08
CA GLN A 156 -4.07 -10.11 -4.32
C GLN A 156 -3.97 -11.50 -4.94
N GLY A 157 -2.74 -12.03 -5.00
CA GLY A 157 -2.45 -13.35 -5.57
C GLY A 157 -2.48 -13.43 -7.09
N SER A 158 -2.85 -12.35 -7.80
CA SER A 158 -2.86 -12.34 -9.26
C SER A 158 -1.46 -12.14 -9.87
N GLU A 159 -1.24 -12.67 -11.07
CA GLU A 159 -0.03 -12.41 -11.85
C GLU A 159 0.07 -10.94 -12.28
N ASP A 160 -1.08 -10.29 -12.53
CA ASP A 160 -1.14 -8.87 -12.84
C ASP A 160 -0.62 -8.02 -11.68
N ALA A 161 -1.01 -8.33 -10.43
CA ALA A 161 -0.47 -7.64 -9.26
C ALA A 161 1.05 -7.81 -9.12
N ALA A 162 1.59 -9.00 -9.43
CA ALA A 162 3.03 -9.22 -9.43
C ALA A 162 3.75 -8.41 -10.55
N ALA A 163 3.16 -8.37 -11.75
CA ALA A 163 3.69 -7.57 -12.87
C ALA A 163 3.65 -6.06 -12.55
N ASN A 164 2.54 -5.58 -12.01
CA ASN A 164 2.36 -4.21 -11.56
C ASN A 164 3.36 -3.84 -10.47
N GLY A 165 3.55 -4.71 -9.46
CA GLY A 165 4.51 -4.50 -8.38
C GLY A 165 5.93 -4.28 -8.91
N PHE A 166 6.35 -5.08 -9.89
CA PHE A 166 7.67 -4.88 -10.51
C PHE A 166 7.77 -3.55 -11.28
N LEU A 167 6.73 -3.17 -12.03
CA LEU A 167 6.71 -1.87 -12.74
C LEU A 167 6.72 -0.68 -11.77
N LEU A 168 6.01 -0.79 -10.64
CA LEU A 168 6.00 0.22 -9.57
C LEU A 168 7.38 0.38 -8.96
N VAL A 169 8.08 -0.72 -8.65
CA VAL A 169 9.47 -0.70 -8.15
C VAL A 169 10.38 0.00 -9.16
N LEU A 170 10.38 -0.40 -10.43
CA LEU A 170 11.24 0.23 -11.45
C LEU A 170 10.95 1.74 -11.59
N SER A 171 9.68 2.12 -11.57
CA SER A 171 9.25 3.51 -11.71
C SER A 171 9.67 4.36 -10.50
N PHE A 172 9.50 3.83 -9.28
CA PHE A 172 9.92 4.47 -8.05
C PHE A 172 11.45 4.62 -7.98
N LEU A 173 12.20 3.57 -8.30
CA LEU A 173 13.66 3.61 -8.34
C LEU A 173 14.17 4.60 -9.39
N THR A 174 13.48 4.73 -10.51
CA THR A 174 13.79 5.76 -11.53
C THR A 174 13.46 7.16 -11.01
N ALA A 175 12.29 7.36 -10.39
CA ALA A 175 11.85 8.65 -9.85
C ALA A 175 12.72 9.16 -8.70
N THR A 176 13.33 8.25 -7.93
CA THR A 176 14.26 8.55 -6.83
C THR A 176 15.73 8.59 -7.28
N GLY A 177 16.00 8.33 -8.56
CA GLY A 177 17.35 8.37 -9.14
C GLY A 177 18.26 7.23 -8.72
N VAL A 178 17.70 6.11 -8.23
CA VAL A 178 18.39 4.82 -8.06
C VAL A 178 18.69 4.19 -9.40
N LEU A 179 17.70 4.19 -10.31
CA LEU A 179 17.88 3.73 -11.68
C LEU A 179 18.08 4.92 -12.65
N PRO A 180 18.81 4.72 -13.76
CA PRO A 180 18.89 5.72 -14.81
C PRO A 180 17.53 5.91 -15.49
N GLY A 181 17.26 7.14 -15.96
CA GLY A 181 16.10 7.46 -16.78
C GLY A 181 15.21 8.53 -16.17
N VAL A 182 14.08 8.76 -16.80
CA VAL A 182 13.03 9.67 -16.32
C VAL A 182 11.70 8.95 -16.51
N ALA A 183 11.04 8.60 -15.41
CA ALA A 183 9.71 8.03 -15.46
C ALA A 183 8.71 9.12 -15.93
N PRO A 184 7.82 8.79 -16.89
CA PRO A 184 6.86 9.76 -17.42
C PRO A 184 5.94 10.24 -16.31
N ALA A 185 5.72 11.55 -16.24
CA ALA A 185 4.76 12.14 -15.32
C ALA A 185 3.35 12.11 -15.92
N ARG A 186 2.34 11.94 -15.07
CA ARG A 186 0.93 11.94 -15.41
C ARG A 186 0.18 12.76 -14.37
N ASP A 187 -0.90 13.42 -14.81
CA ASP A 187 -1.81 14.07 -13.89
C ASP A 187 -2.70 13.01 -13.23
N THR A 188 -2.45 12.72 -11.95
CA THR A 188 -3.07 11.60 -11.22
C THR A 188 -4.09 12.12 -10.20
N PRO A 189 -5.36 11.67 -10.23
CA PRO A 189 -6.38 12.15 -9.30
C PRO A 189 -6.06 11.77 -7.85
N VAL A 190 -6.37 12.69 -6.94
CA VAL A 190 -6.20 12.52 -5.49
C VAL A 190 -7.55 12.34 -4.81
N PHE A 191 -7.67 11.26 -4.03
CA PHE A 191 -8.82 10.95 -3.19
C PHE A 191 -8.43 11.00 -1.73
N ARG A 192 -9.07 11.90 -0.96
CA ARG A 192 -8.84 12.01 0.48
C ARG A 192 -9.87 11.18 1.23
N LEU A 193 -9.40 10.25 2.06
CA LEU A 193 -10.29 9.47 2.92
C LEU A 193 -11.00 10.39 3.93
N VAL A 194 -12.32 10.29 4.00
CA VAL A 194 -13.14 11.08 4.93
C VAL A 194 -13.87 10.21 5.94
N ARG A 195 -14.20 8.95 5.65
CA ARG A 195 -14.98 8.12 6.58
C ARG A 195 -14.67 6.65 6.39
N ARG A 196 -14.51 5.93 7.51
CA ARG A 196 -14.48 4.47 7.53
C ARG A 196 -15.91 3.95 7.45
N ILE A 197 -16.18 2.99 6.58
CA ILE A 197 -17.49 2.33 6.45
C ILE A 197 -17.39 0.99 7.21
N PRO A 198 -18.03 0.87 8.39
CA PRO A 198 -17.90 -0.31 9.22
C PRO A 198 -18.59 -1.51 8.58
N LYS A 199 -18.03 -2.69 8.80
CA LYS A 199 -18.63 -3.98 8.46
C LYS A 199 -19.03 -4.66 9.76
N GLY A 200 -20.33 -4.68 10.05
CA GLY A 200 -20.87 -5.40 11.21
C GLY A 200 -20.99 -6.89 10.90
N ALA A 201 -21.00 -7.75 11.91
CA ALA A 201 -21.11 -9.20 11.73
C ALA A 201 -22.36 -9.60 10.94
N ALA A 202 -22.16 -10.36 9.87
CA ALA A 202 -23.17 -10.89 8.95
C ALA A 202 -22.65 -12.17 8.28
N ASN A 203 -23.54 -12.93 7.66
CA ASN A 203 -23.21 -14.17 6.94
C ASN A 203 -22.74 -13.87 5.51
N GLU A 204 -23.35 -12.87 4.86
CA GLU A 204 -23.07 -12.51 3.48
C GLU A 204 -22.93 -11.01 3.31
N TYR A 205 -21.97 -10.61 2.45
CA TYR A 205 -21.72 -9.23 2.08
C TYR A 205 -21.58 -9.13 0.57
N GLU A 206 -22.18 -8.09 0.00
CA GLU A 206 -22.06 -7.78 -1.42
C GLU A 206 -21.66 -6.32 -1.58
N VAL A 207 -20.88 -6.02 -2.62
CA VAL A 207 -20.51 -4.65 -3.02
C VAL A 207 -20.93 -4.48 -4.48
N PHE A 208 -21.68 -3.42 -4.76
CA PHE A 208 -22.28 -3.16 -6.08
C PHE A 208 -21.63 -1.99 -6.82
N VAL A 209 -20.65 -1.34 -6.20
CA VAL A 209 -19.98 -0.13 -6.72
C VAL A 209 -18.51 -0.40 -7.01
N GLU A 210 -17.96 0.36 -7.95
CA GLU A 210 -16.55 0.30 -8.30
C GLU A 210 -15.75 1.32 -7.50
N ASN A 211 -14.60 0.90 -6.95
CA ASN A 211 -13.67 1.80 -6.27
C ASN A 211 -13.26 2.97 -7.19
N PHE A 212 -13.14 4.16 -6.59
CA PHE A 212 -12.84 5.44 -7.25
C PHE A 212 -13.92 5.99 -8.20
N GLN A 213 -15.06 5.30 -8.35
CA GLN A 213 -16.22 5.87 -9.04
C GLN A 213 -17.16 6.61 -8.08
N ARG A 214 -17.85 7.63 -8.59
CA ARG A 214 -18.72 8.46 -7.76
C ARG A 214 -20.02 7.70 -7.45
N VAL A 215 -20.34 7.57 -6.17
CA VAL A 215 -21.62 7.04 -5.68
C VAL A 215 -22.51 8.22 -5.29
N GLU A 216 -23.72 8.27 -5.84
CA GLU A 216 -24.68 9.34 -5.54
C GLU A 216 -25.48 9.06 -4.26
N LYS A 217 -25.97 10.13 -3.63
CA LYS A 217 -26.93 9.98 -2.53
C LYS A 217 -28.17 9.22 -3.00
N GLY A 218 -28.56 8.20 -2.24
CA GLY A 218 -29.70 7.32 -2.55
C GLY A 218 -29.35 6.12 -3.42
N GLU A 219 -28.09 5.99 -3.85
CA GLU A 219 -27.60 4.82 -4.58
C GLU A 219 -27.30 3.65 -3.64
N THR A 220 -27.71 2.44 -4.02
CA THR A 220 -27.37 1.22 -3.29
C THR A 220 -25.93 0.82 -3.62
N TYR A 221 -25.06 0.74 -2.61
CA TYR A 221 -23.64 0.46 -2.83
C TYR A 221 -23.18 -0.90 -2.29
N ALA A 222 -23.94 -1.49 -1.37
CA ALA A 222 -23.64 -2.80 -0.79
C ALA A 222 -24.92 -3.52 -0.35
N ALA A 223 -24.80 -4.79 0.03
CA ALA A 223 -25.81 -5.51 0.79
C ALA A 223 -25.16 -6.30 1.94
N VAL A 224 -25.92 -6.48 3.02
CA VAL A 224 -25.53 -7.25 4.21
C VAL A 224 -26.68 -8.22 4.52
N ASP A 225 -26.44 -9.53 4.49
CA ASP A 225 -27.48 -10.55 4.67
C ASP A 225 -28.74 -10.33 3.79
N GLY A 226 -28.53 -9.83 2.56
CA GLY A 226 -29.59 -9.50 1.60
C GLY A 226 -30.29 -8.15 1.84
N GLU A 227 -29.97 -7.43 2.93
CA GLU A 227 -30.47 -6.08 3.16
C GLU A 227 -29.58 -5.05 2.45
N THR A 228 -30.19 -4.22 1.60
CA THR A 228 -29.48 -3.21 0.81
C THR A 228 -28.98 -2.06 1.69
N VAL A 229 -27.73 -1.66 1.48
CA VAL A 229 -27.11 -0.48 2.08
C VAL A 229 -27.05 0.64 1.06
N VAL A 230 -27.64 1.78 1.42
CA VAL A 230 -27.84 2.94 0.55
C VAL A 230 -26.98 4.10 1.02
N ALA A 231 -26.44 4.87 0.08
CA ALA A 231 -25.61 6.03 0.37
C ALA A 231 -26.43 7.21 0.91
N ASP A 232 -26.18 7.63 2.15
CA ASP A 232 -26.83 8.81 2.75
C ASP A 232 -26.33 10.14 2.15
N GLU A 233 -25.13 10.13 1.59
CA GLU A 233 -24.40 11.24 0.99
C GLU A 233 -23.58 10.74 -0.20
N GLN A 234 -23.17 11.66 -1.09
CA GLN A 234 -22.28 11.34 -2.20
C GLN A 234 -20.86 11.05 -1.69
N PHE A 235 -20.19 10.02 -2.22
CA PHE A 235 -18.80 9.73 -1.91
C PHE A 235 -18.09 8.95 -3.02
N TYR A 236 -16.78 8.74 -2.88
CA TYR A 236 -15.98 7.82 -3.69
C TYR A 236 -15.53 6.63 -2.83
N PRO A 237 -15.88 5.38 -3.16
CA PRO A 237 -15.45 4.20 -2.42
C PRO A 237 -13.96 3.95 -2.67
N VAL A 238 -13.22 3.64 -1.60
CA VAL A 238 -11.80 3.30 -1.64
C VAL A 238 -11.58 2.06 -0.78
N LEU A 239 -10.83 1.08 -1.28
CA LEU A 239 -10.61 -0.22 -0.65
C LEU A 239 -11.92 -0.93 -0.26
N MET A 240 -13.00 -0.70 -1.02
CA MET A 240 -14.30 -1.27 -0.76
C MET A 240 -14.40 -2.69 -1.33
N SER A 241 -14.66 -3.69 -0.49
CA SER A 241 -14.76 -5.10 -0.87
C SER A 241 -15.62 -5.91 0.11
N SER A 242 -16.32 -6.92 -0.39
CA SER A 242 -17.05 -7.90 0.42
C SER A 242 -16.13 -8.90 1.13
N SER A 243 -14.93 -9.14 0.59
CA SER A 243 -13.96 -10.14 1.07
C SER A 243 -12.63 -9.55 1.53
N GLY A 244 -12.55 -8.22 1.66
CA GLY A 244 -11.36 -7.50 2.15
C GLY A 244 -11.21 -7.57 3.67
N TYR A 245 -11.33 -6.42 4.35
CA TYR A 245 -11.21 -6.35 5.80
C TYR A 245 -12.32 -7.13 6.53
N GLU A 246 -12.00 -7.64 7.72
CA GLU A 246 -12.96 -8.32 8.60
C GLU A 246 -14.05 -7.33 9.09
N ASP A 247 -13.64 -6.17 9.59
CA ASP A 247 -14.55 -5.20 10.26
C ASP A 247 -14.80 -3.91 9.46
N VAL A 248 -14.40 -3.87 8.18
CA VAL A 248 -14.50 -2.67 7.34
C VAL A 248 -14.95 -3.04 5.93
N PHE A 249 -16.00 -2.39 5.44
CA PHE A 249 -16.40 -2.55 4.04
C PHE A 249 -15.42 -1.87 3.12
N GLY A 250 -14.95 -0.69 3.53
CA GLY A 250 -13.98 0.16 2.85
C GLY A 250 -14.01 1.56 3.45
N TYR A 251 -13.60 2.54 2.67
CA TYR A 251 -13.60 3.94 3.04
C TYR A 251 -14.41 4.76 2.04
N ALA A 252 -15.07 5.79 2.54
CA ALA A 252 -15.55 6.90 1.73
C ALA A 252 -14.45 7.96 1.61
N ALA A 253 -14.33 8.54 0.43
CA ALA A 253 -13.37 9.58 0.11
C ALA A 253 -13.99 10.73 -0.68
N ASP A 254 -13.34 11.89 -0.59
CA ASP A 254 -13.57 13.05 -1.46
C ASP A 254 -12.49 13.11 -2.53
N ARG A 255 -12.85 13.45 -3.77
CA ARG A 255 -11.88 13.78 -4.81
C ARG A 255 -11.43 15.23 -4.63
N VAL A 256 -10.16 15.44 -4.28
CA VAL A 256 -9.63 16.75 -3.83
C VAL A 256 -8.72 17.44 -4.84
N GLY A 257 -8.49 16.82 -6.01
CA GLY A 257 -7.71 17.42 -7.09
C GLY A 257 -6.88 16.36 -7.83
N TYR A 258 -5.71 16.79 -8.29
CA TYR A 258 -4.74 15.95 -8.97
C TYR A 258 -3.32 16.26 -8.49
N VAL A 259 -2.40 15.34 -8.76
CA VAL A 259 -0.96 15.50 -8.59
C VAL A 259 -0.27 15.17 -9.92
N GLY A 260 0.46 16.13 -10.49
CA GLY A 260 1.16 16.00 -11.76
C GLY A 260 1.40 17.33 -12.47
#